data_AF-A0A4Q3EDW8-F1
#
_entry.id   AF-A0A4Q3EDW8-F1
#
_cell.length_a   1.000
_cell.length_b   1.000
_cell.length_c   1.000
_cell.angle_alpha   90.00
_cell.angle_beta   90.00
_cell.angle_gamma   90.00
#
_symmetry.space_group_name_H-M   'P 1'
#
loop_
_entity.id
_entity.type
_entity.pdbx_description
1 polymer ?
#
loop_
_entity_poly.entity_id
_entity_poly.type
_entity_poly.pdbx_seq_one_letter_code
_entity_poly.pdbx_strand_id
1 'polypeptide(L)'
;IDNAKKIWWDIRVHPFFETIEFRICDCPMLIDETMAFTALFQALCAKLYKLRQQNMKFITYTRALINENKWRAARYGIDGKMIDFGKETEVNTRALILELLDFIDDVVDELGCRQDLQYIHKILEHGTGADRQLAIFEQRNSFEDVVDYITSQTLVGI
;
A
#
# COMPACT_ATOMS: atom_id res chain seq x y z
N ILE A 1 29.14 -5.06 -5.40
CA ILE A 1 27.85 -5.52 -5.96
C ILE A 1 27.93 -5.28 -7.46
N ASP A 2 27.82 -6.34 -8.26
CA ASP A 2 28.01 -6.33 -9.72
C ASP A 2 26.73 -5.98 -10.51
N ASN A 3 25.56 -6.13 -9.89
CA ASN A 3 24.27 -5.87 -10.50
C ASN A 3 23.25 -5.37 -9.45
N ALA A 4 22.80 -4.13 -9.60
CA ALA A 4 21.79 -3.52 -8.73
C ALA A 4 20.42 -4.26 -8.75
N LYS A 5 20.15 -5.09 -9.77
CA LYS A 5 18.95 -5.93 -9.84
C LYS A 5 18.92 -7.05 -8.79
N LYS A 6 20.08 -7.47 -8.27
CA LYS A 6 20.20 -8.52 -7.25
C LYS A 6 19.89 -8.03 -5.83
N ILE A 7 19.54 -6.75 -5.69
CA ILE A 7 19.23 -6.13 -4.41
C ILE A 7 17.73 -6.29 -4.13
N TRP A 8 17.41 -6.92 -3.00
CA TRP A 8 16.06 -7.13 -2.50
C TRP A 8 15.65 -5.97 -1.60
N TRP A 9 15.25 -4.86 -2.22
CA TRP A 9 14.70 -3.69 -1.53
C TRP A 9 13.21 -3.53 -1.85
N ASP A 10 12.47 -3.04 -0.87
CA ASP A 10 11.03 -2.80 -0.94
C ASP A 10 10.66 -1.72 -1.96
N ILE A 11 11.55 -0.73 -2.13
CA ILE A 11 11.46 0.32 -3.14
C ILE A 11 12.84 0.45 -3.80
N ARG A 12 12.86 0.55 -5.12
CA ARG A 12 14.11 0.58 -5.89
C ARG A 12 14.06 1.60 -7.01
N VAL A 13 15.14 2.35 -7.20
CA VAL A 13 15.37 3.11 -8.43
C VAL A 13 15.85 2.13 -9.49
N HIS A 14 15.15 2.07 -10.62
CA HIS A 14 15.52 1.13 -11.66
C HIS A 14 16.79 1.62 -12.40
N PRO A 15 17.78 0.75 -12.69
CA PRO A 15 19.07 1.19 -13.24
C PRO A 15 19.06 1.54 -14.74
N PHE A 16 17.99 1.25 -15.47
CA PHE A 16 17.90 1.47 -16.92
C PHE A 16 16.73 2.38 -17.31
N PHE A 17 15.53 2.05 -16.84
CA PHE A 17 14.37 2.93 -16.86
C PHE A 17 14.45 4.01 -15.79
N GLU A 18 14.08 5.25 -16.12
CA GLU A 18 14.00 6.40 -15.22
C GLU A 18 12.77 6.31 -14.30
N THR A 19 12.64 5.20 -13.58
CA THR A 19 11.46 4.86 -12.79
C THR A 19 11.83 4.45 -11.36
N ILE A 20 10.85 4.57 -10.48
CA ILE A 20 10.88 4.02 -9.12
C ILE A 20 9.94 2.82 -9.10
N GLU A 21 10.44 1.69 -8.60
CA GLU A 21 9.72 0.43 -8.51
C GLU A 21 9.31 0.16 -7.07
N PHE A 22 8.00 0.08 -6.83
CA PHE A 22 7.42 -0.40 -5.58
C PHE A 22 7.30 -1.92 -5.64
N ARG A 23 7.91 -2.60 -4.65
CA ARG A 23 8.05 -4.06 -4.60
C ARG A 23 7.64 -4.65 -3.24
N ILE A 24 6.86 -3.89 -2.49
CA ILE A 24 6.40 -4.22 -1.14
C ILE A 24 5.08 -5.00 -1.15
N CYS A 25 4.27 -4.86 -2.20
CA CYS A 25 2.92 -5.42 -2.28
C CYS A 25 2.94 -6.89 -2.67
N ASP A 26 2.04 -7.66 -2.05
CA ASP A 26 1.55 -8.92 -2.60
C ASP A 26 0.69 -8.66 -3.86
N CYS A 27 0.39 -9.72 -4.61
CA CYS A 27 -0.50 -9.63 -5.76
C CYS A 27 -1.96 -9.45 -5.28
N PRO A 28 -2.64 -8.33 -5.59
CA PRO A 28 -4.05 -8.15 -5.24
C PRO A 28 -4.94 -9.14 -6.00
N MET A 29 -6.13 -9.43 -5.44
CA MET A 29 -7.07 -10.36 -6.08
C MET A 29 -7.92 -9.68 -7.16
N LEU A 30 -8.15 -8.36 -7.02
CA LEU A 30 -9.02 -7.57 -7.89
C LEU A 30 -8.21 -6.51 -8.66
N ILE A 31 -8.67 -6.21 -9.88
CA ILE A 31 -8.10 -5.12 -10.70
C ILE A 31 -8.27 -3.78 -10.00
N ASP A 32 -9.44 -3.52 -9.40
CA ASP A 32 -9.71 -2.27 -8.69
C ASP A 32 -8.72 -2.04 -7.52
N GLU A 33 -8.34 -3.09 -6.79
CA GLU A 33 -7.32 -3.00 -5.73
C GLU A 33 -5.94 -2.64 -6.31
N THR A 34 -5.61 -3.23 -7.47
CA THR A 34 -4.37 -2.92 -8.18
C THR A 34 -4.34 -1.47 -8.67
N MET A 35 -5.47 -0.99 -9.21
CA MET A 35 -5.62 0.40 -9.65
C MET A 35 -5.53 1.37 -8.48
N ALA A 36 -6.16 1.05 -7.35
CA ALA A 36 -6.11 1.85 -6.13
C ALA A 36 -4.68 2.03 -5.61
N PHE A 37 -3.91 0.93 -5.54
CA PHE A 37 -2.50 0.99 -5.14
C PHE A 37 -1.64 1.75 -6.14
N THR A 38 -1.88 1.54 -7.44
CA THR A 38 -1.20 2.28 -8.51
C THR A 38 -1.42 3.79 -8.37
N ALA A 39 -2.67 4.21 -8.18
CA ALA A 39 -3.06 5.60 -7.99
C ALA A 39 -2.45 6.20 -6.71
N LEU A 40 -2.44 5.44 -5.61
CA LEU A 40 -1.82 5.84 -4.35
C LEU A 40 -0.31 6.08 -4.50
N PHE A 41 0.41 5.18 -5.16
CA PHE A 41 1.85 5.35 -5.36
C PHE A 41 2.15 6.53 -6.30
N GLN A 42 1.38 6.69 -7.36
CA GLN A 42 1.51 7.81 -8.28
C GLN A 42 1.29 9.15 -7.56
N ALA A 43 0.20 9.27 -6.80
CA ALA A 43 -0.13 10.47 -6.03
C ALA A 43 0.91 10.76 -4.93
N LEU A 44 1.39 9.73 -4.23
CA LEU A 44 2.45 9.88 -3.24
C LEU A 44 3.76 10.41 -3.87
N CYS A 45 4.17 9.85 -5.01
CA CYS A 45 5.33 10.35 -5.74
C CYS A 45 5.15 11.81 -6.19
N ALA A 46 3.98 12.16 -6.74
CA ALA A 46 3.67 13.52 -7.17
C ALA A 46 3.68 14.51 -5.98
N LYS A 47 3.07 14.13 -4.85
CA LYS A 47 3.05 14.93 -3.63
C LYS A 47 4.45 15.18 -3.09
N LEU A 48 5.27 14.14 -2.99
CA LEU A 48 6.66 14.26 -2.52
C LEU A 48 7.50 15.12 -3.47
N TYR A 49 7.29 15.02 -4.78
CA TYR A 49 7.94 15.87 -5.76
C TYR A 49 7.53 17.35 -5.60
N LYS A 50 6.23 17.63 -5.46
CA LYS A 50 5.69 18.98 -5.23
C LYS A 50 6.30 19.63 -3.98
N LEU A 51 6.36 18.90 -2.87
CA LEU A 51 6.94 19.38 -1.62
C LEU A 51 8.45 19.65 -1.73
N ARG A 52 9.16 18.81 -2.49
CA ARG A 52 10.58 19.04 -2.77
C ARG A 52 10.80 20.33 -3.57
N GLN A 53 9.97 20.62 -4.56
CA GLN A 53 10.03 21.88 -5.32
C GLN A 53 9.77 23.11 -4.44
N GLN A 54 9.05 22.93 -3.32
CA GLN A 54 8.80 23.96 -2.31
C GLN A 54 9.88 24.02 -1.22
N ASN A 55 11.01 23.33 -1.40
CA ASN A 55 12.11 23.22 -0.41
C ASN A 55 11.70 22.63 0.94
N MET A 56 10.61 21.84 1.00
CA MET A 56 10.21 21.12 2.21
C MET A 56 11.03 19.82 2.36
N LYS A 57 11.36 19.49 3.61
CA LYS A 57 12.12 18.29 3.97
C LYS A 57 11.36 17.48 5.02
N PHE A 58 11.67 16.19 5.09
CA PHE A 58 11.10 15.26 6.06
C PHE A 58 12.15 14.82 7.08
N ILE A 59 11.66 14.39 8.25
CA ILE A 59 12.49 13.74 9.26
C ILE A 59 12.93 12.38 8.70
N THR A 60 14.23 12.12 8.72
CA THR A 60 14.78 10.81 8.34
C THR A 60 14.80 9.91 9.56
N TYR A 61 13.99 8.85 9.55
CA TYR A 61 14.02 7.82 10.59
C TYR A 61 15.03 6.72 10.25
N THR A 62 15.55 6.06 11.28
CA THR A 62 16.45 4.92 11.09
C THR A 62 15.69 3.75 10.49
N ARG A 63 16.39 2.89 9.75
CA ARG A 63 15.79 1.70 9.12
C ARG A 63 15.16 0.75 10.14
N ALA A 64 15.69 0.70 11.36
CA ALA A 64 15.13 -0.11 12.44
C ALA A 64 13.70 0.33 12.79
N LEU A 65 13.45 1.64 12.89
CA LEU A 65 12.12 2.19 13.18
C LEU A 65 11.14 1.95 12.03
N ILE A 66 11.58 2.10 10.78
CA ILE A 66 10.75 1.81 9.61
C ILE A 66 10.39 0.31 9.56
N ASN A 67 11.36 -0.56 9.87
CA ASN A 67 11.15 -2.01 9.89
C ASN A 67 10.14 -2.44 10.98
N GLU A 68 10.09 -1.74 12.11
CA GLU A 68 9.09 -2.01 13.17
C GLU A 68 7.66 -1.79 12.64
N ASN A 69 7.39 -0.63 12.02
CA ASN A 69 6.07 -0.37 11.42
C ASN A 69 5.77 -1.32 10.25
N LYS A 70 6.79 -1.71 9.47
CA LYS A 70 6.63 -2.73 8.42
C LYS A 70 6.21 -4.08 9.02
N TRP A 71 6.84 -4.51 10.10
CA TRP A 71 6.48 -5.76 10.77
C TRP A 71 5.06 -5.71 11.32
N ARG A 72 4.67 -4.59 11.96
CA ARG A 72 3.30 -4.36 12.45
C ARG A 72 2.28 -4.44 11.32
N ALA A 73 2.56 -3.82 10.16
CA ALA A 73 1.71 -3.90 8.98
C ALA A 73 1.56 -5.34 8.47
N ALA A 74 2.66 -6.09 8.37
CA ALA A 74 2.63 -7.48 7.91
C ALA A 74 1.89 -8.40 8.89
N ARG A 75 1.97 -8.15 10.20
CA ARG A 75 1.37 -9.01 11.22
C ARG A 75 -0.09 -8.71 11.51
N TYR A 76 -0.48 -7.43 11.50
CA TYR A 76 -1.79 -6.97 11.97
C TYR A 76 -2.62 -6.27 10.89
N GLY A 77 -2.06 -6.04 9.70
CA GLY A 77 -2.77 -5.41 8.58
C GLY A 77 -3.30 -4.02 8.93
N ILE A 78 -4.48 -3.72 8.38
CA ILE A 78 -5.16 -2.43 8.57
C ILE A 78 -5.81 -2.28 9.95
N ASP A 79 -6.05 -3.38 10.66
CA ASP A 79 -6.67 -3.37 12.01
C ASP A 79 -5.64 -3.24 13.14
N GLY A 80 -4.35 -3.20 12.79
CA GLY A 80 -3.25 -2.95 13.70
C GLY A 80 -3.07 -1.51 14.14
N LYS A 81 -1.94 -1.27 14.80
CA LYS A 81 -1.44 0.06 15.14
C LYS A 81 -0.02 0.22 14.61
N MET A 82 0.30 1.41 14.10
CA MET A 82 1.66 1.82 13.79
C MET A 82 2.14 2.87 14.79
N ILE A 83 3.45 3.03 14.89
CA ILE A 83 4.07 4.06 15.73
C ILE A 83 4.20 5.34 14.91
N ASP A 84 3.58 6.41 15.37
CA ASP A 84 3.88 7.78 14.92
C ASP A 84 5.08 8.27 15.73
N PHE A 85 6.25 8.27 15.08
CA PHE A 85 7.51 8.67 15.72
C PHE A 85 7.62 10.18 15.96
N GLY A 86 6.77 11.00 15.33
CA GLY A 86 6.71 12.44 15.60
C GLY A 86 5.89 12.75 16.85
N LYS A 87 4.80 11.98 17.08
CA LYS A 87 3.93 12.09 18.25
C LYS A 87 4.35 11.18 19.42
N GLU A 88 5.34 10.30 19.20
CA GLU A 88 5.82 9.30 20.17
C GLU A 88 4.68 8.41 20.70
N THR A 89 3.75 8.02 19.83
CA THR A 89 2.55 7.25 20.24
C THR A 89 2.14 6.22 19.20
N GLU A 90 1.36 5.23 19.62
CA GLU A 90 0.74 4.27 18.72
C GLU A 90 -0.57 4.83 18.18
N VAL A 91 -0.73 4.78 16.86
CA VAL A 91 -1.91 5.28 16.14
C VAL A 91 -2.54 4.13 15.37
N ASN A 92 -3.86 4.12 15.30
CA ASN A 92 -4.61 3.14 14.52
C ASN A 92 -4.23 3.24 13.03
N THR A 93 -3.91 2.10 12.40
CA THR A 93 -3.44 2.07 11.00
C THR A 93 -4.48 2.65 10.03
N ARG A 94 -5.78 2.41 10.24
CA ARG A 94 -6.86 2.96 9.40
C ARG A 94 -6.87 4.49 9.42
N ALA A 95 -6.67 5.08 10.61
CA ALA A 95 -6.60 6.52 10.76
C ALA A 95 -5.39 7.10 9.99
N LEU A 96 -4.23 6.43 10.05
CA LEU A 96 -3.04 6.85 9.30
C LEU A 96 -3.22 6.71 7.78
N ILE A 97 -3.96 5.71 7.32
CA ILE A 97 -4.30 5.57 5.89
C ILE A 97 -5.17 6.75 5.45
N LEU A 98 -6.18 7.15 6.23
CA LEU A 98 -7.00 8.32 5.93
C LEU A 98 -6.17 9.62 5.94
N GLU A 99 -5.29 9.79 6.93
CA GLU A 99 -4.35 10.94 6.97
C GLU A 99 -3.43 10.96 5.73
N LEU A 100 -3.01 9.79 5.24
CA LEU A 100 -2.24 9.68 4.00
C LEU A 100 -3.06 10.08 2.77
N LEU A 101 -4.34 9.72 2.70
CA LEU A 101 -5.23 10.13 1.60
C LEU A 101 -5.44 11.65 1.60
N ASP A 102 -5.70 12.23 2.76
CA ASP A 102 -5.82 13.69 2.92
C ASP A 102 -4.51 14.40 2.54
N PHE A 103 -3.36 13.81 2.90
CA PHE A 103 -2.05 14.36 2.58
C PHE A 103 -1.78 14.47 1.07
N ILE A 104 -2.26 13.50 0.27
CA ILE A 104 -2.04 13.48 -1.19
C ILE A 104 -3.16 14.16 -1.99
N ASP A 105 -4.29 14.53 -1.37
CA ASP A 105 -5.51 14.95 -2.09
C ASP A 105 -5.28 16.09 -3.11
N ASP A 106 -4.40 17.04 -2.79
CA ASP A 106 -4.10 18.22 -3.61
C ASP A 106 -3.32 17.94 -4.91
N VAL A 107 -2.94 16.69 -5.18
CA VAL A 107 -2.34 16.27 -6.46
C VAL A 107 -3.19 15.26 -7.22
N VAL A 108 -4.27 14.76 -6.61
CA VAL A 108 -5.05 13.63 -7.15
C VAL A 108 -5.82 14.02 -8.41
N ASP A 109 -6.43 15.19 -8.45
CA ASP A 109 -7.25 15.61 -9.60
C ASP A 109 -6.42 15.85 -10.86
N GLU A 110 -5.22 16.44 -10.70
CA GLU A 110 -4.29 16.66 -11.82
C GLU A 110 -3.81 15.34 -12.44
N LEU A 111 -3.75 14.27 -11.64
CA LEU A 111 -3.38 12.92 -12.09
C LEU A 111 -4.55 12.13 -12.68
N GLY A 112 -5.79 12.60 -12.50
CA GLY A 112 -6.99 11.92 -12.99
C GLY A 112 -7.30 10.59 -12.30
N CYS A 113 -6.70 10.31 -11.14
CA CYS A 113 -6.78 9.01 -10.48
C CYS A 113 -7.72 8.98 -9.25
N ARG A 114 -8.58 10.00 -9.08
CA ARG A 114 -9.49 10.13 -7.94
C ARG A 114 -10.41 8.91 -7.78
N GLN A 115 -10.96 8.41 -8.88
CA GLN A 115 -11.88 7.28 -8.85
C GLN A 115 -11.20 5.99 -8.36
N ASP A 116 -9.97 5.73 -8.84
CA ASP A 116 -9.19 4.57 -8.40
C ASP A 116 -8.83 4.66 -6.91
N LEU A 117 -8.43 5.85 -6.44
CA LEU A 117 -8.11 6.08 -5.03
C LEU A 117 -9.30 5.87 -4.10
N GLN A 118 -10.53 6.17 -4.54
CA GLN A 118 -11.73 5.95 -3.73
C GLN A 118 -11.93 4.49 -3.33
N TYR A 119 -11.37 3.54 -4.09
CA TYR A 119 -11.45 2.12 -3.76
C TYR A 119 -10.72 1.77 -2.45
N ILE A 120 -9.76 2.60 -2.00
CA ILE A 120 -9.12 2.41 -0.69
C ILE A 120 -10.15 2.50 0.45
N HIS A 121 -11.16 3.37 0.33
CA HIS A 121 -12.24 3.43 1.33
C HIS A 121 -13.05 2.13 1.37
N LYS A 122 -13.25 1.45 0.23
CA LYS A 122 -13.90 0.14 0.19
C LYS A 122 -13.06 -0.94 0.85
N ILE A 123 -11.74 -0.92 0.69
CA ILE A 123 -10.83 -1.84 1.38
C ILE A 123 -10.91 -1.61 2.90
N LEU A 124 -10.95 -0.35 3.33
CA LEU A 124 -11.15 -0.04 4.74
C LEU A 124 -12.52 -0.55 5.21
N GLU A 125 -13.61 -0.30 4.49
CA GLU A 125 -14.95 -0.71 4.90
C GLU A 125 -15.14 -2.24 4.96
N HIS A 126 -14.68 -2.96 3.93
CA HIS A 126 -14.97 -4.38 3.73
C HIS A 126 -13.84 -5.33 4.15
N GLY A 127 -12.69 -4.78 4.52
CA GLY A 127 -11.50 -5.57 4.85
C GLY A 127 -10.61 -5.86 3.64
N THR A 128 -9.44 -6.39 3.93
CA THR A 128 -8.37 -6.69 2.98
C THR A 128 -8.61 -7.99 2.23
N GLY A 129 -7.79 -8.24 1.21
CA GLY A 129 -7.76 -9.54 0.54
C GLY A 129 -7.47 -10.72 1.49
N ALA A 130 -6.64 -10.50 2.52
CA ALA A 130 -6.36 -11.52 3.52
C ALA A 130 -7.61 -11.86 4.35
N ASP A 131 -8.38 -10.86 4.75
CA ASP A 131 -9.62 -11.06 5.52
C ASP A 131 -10.64 -11.88 4.73
N ARG A 132 -10.76 -11.61 3.42
CA ARG A 132 -11.66 -12.38 2.54
C ARG A 132 -11.21 -13.84 2.38
N GLN A 133 -9.90 -14.08 2.22
CA GLN A 133 -9.37 -15.45 2.13
C GLN A 133 -9.55 -16.23 3.44
N LEU A 134 -9.29 -15.59 4.59
CA LEU A 134 -9.52 -16.17 5.90
C LEU A 134 -11.00 -16.52 6.12
N ALA A 135 -11.92 -15.62 5.75
CA ALA A 135 -13.36 -15.87 5.87
C ALA A 135 -13.82 -17.11 5.07
N ILE A 136 -13.30 -17.30 3.84
CA ILE A 136 -13.61 -18.51 3.05
C ILE A 136 -13.06 -19.76 3.73
N PHE A 137 -11.82 -19.70 4.22
CA PHE A 137 -11.21 -20.82 4.92
C PHE A 137 -11.96 -21.17 6.21
N GLU A 138 -12.36 -20.19 7.02
CA GLU A 138 -13.12 -20.41 8.24
C GLU A 138 -14.50 -21.02 7.99
N GLN A 139 -15.13 -20.69 6.86
CA GLN A 139 -16.45 -21.23 6.49
C GLN A 139 -16.38 -22.65 5.92
N ARG A 140 -15.34 -22.96 5.13
CA ARG A 140 -15.27 -24.22 4.36
C ARG A 140 -14.20 -25.19 4.83
N ASN A 141 -13.24 -24.72 5.62
CA ASN A 141 -12.08 -25.46 6.13
C ASN A 141 -11.30 -26.20 5.02
N SER A 142 -11.15 -25.54 3.86
CA SER A 142 -10.52 -26.10 2.67
C SER A 142 -9.67 -25.04 1.97
N PHE A 143 -8.42 -25.39 1.65
CA PHE A 143 -7.54 -24.53 0.88
C PHE A 143 -7.89 -24.52 -0.61
N GLU A 144 -8.47 -25.60 -1.13
CA GLU A 144 -8.94 -25.69 -2.52
C GLU A 144 -10.02 -24.64 -2.77
N ASP A 145 -10.97 -24.51 -1.83
CA ASP A 145 -12.02 -23.49 -1.90
C ASP A 145 -11.46 -22.04 -1.87
N VAL A 146 -10.37 -21.81 -1.14
CA VAL A 146 -9.71 -20.49 -1.11
C VAL A 146 -9.05 -20.19 -2.46
N VAL A 147 -8.40 -21.18 -3.08
CA VAL A 147 -7.79 -21.04 -4.41
C VAL A 147 -8.86 -20.81 -5.48
N ASP A 148 -9.96 -21.56 -5.43
CA ASP A 148 -11.10 -21.36 -6.34
C ASP A 148 -11.70 -19.97 -6.17
N TYR A 149 -11.83 -19.49 -4.93
CA TYR A 149 -12.26 -18.13 -4.64
C TYR A 149 -11.30 -17.09 -5.24
N ILE A 150 -9.99 -17.17 -4.99
CA ILE A 150 -8.99 -16.25 -5.54
C ILE A 150 -9.09 -16.21 -7.07
N THR A 151 -9.17 -17.38 -7.71
CA THR A 151 -9.27 -17.51 -9.17
C THR A 151 -10.54 -16.83 -9.69
N SER A 152 -11.67 -17.00 -9.00
CA SER A 152 -12.93 -16.34 -9.37
C SER A 152 -12.83 -14.81 -9.28
N GLN A 153 -12.08 -14.28 -8.30
CA GLN A 153 -11.92 -12.84 -8.12
C GLN A 153 -11.04 -12.22 -9.21
N THR A 154 -10.03 -12.92 -9.70
CA THR A 154 -9.17 -12.42 -10.80
C THR A 154 -9.96 -12.16 -12.09
N LEU A 155 -11.08 -12.86 -12.29
CA LEU A 155 -11.96 -12.67 -13.44
C LEU A 155 -12.97 -11.51 -13.24
N VAL A 156 -13.08 -10.96 -12.04
CA VAL A 156 -13.99 -9.83 -11.76
C VAL A 156 -13.35 -8.54 -12.31
N GLY A 157 -13.98 -7.97 -13.34
CA GLY A 157 -13.54 -6.72 -13.98
C GLY A 157 -12.90 -6.88 -15.37
N ILE A 158 -12.81 -8.11 -15.88
CA ILE A 158 -12.49 -8.44 -17.28
C ILE A 158 -13.79 -8.84 -17.99
#